data_AF-A0A6N7CYN3-F1
#
_entry.id   AF-A0A6N7CYN3-F1
#
_cell.length_a   1.000
_cell.length_b   1.000
_cell.length_c   1.000
_cell.angle_alpha   90.00
_cell.angle_beta   90.00
_cell.angle_gamma   90.00
#
_symmetry.space_group_name_H-M   'P 1'
#
loop_
_entity.id
_entity.type
_entity.pdbx_description
1 polymer ?
#
loop_
_entity_poly.entity_id
_entity_poly.type
_entity_poly.pdbx_seq_one_letter_code
_entity_poly.pdbx_strand_id
1 'polypeptide(L)'
;MFGAFLLGLALGGLIYWWYQGQIEDQQARNQYLQAEIRKLEGQIKEIANLETEIVALQARQSAVENLQADRNLPVYLLSELVKQLPEGVYLTSLKQDGQYATLVGVAQSNERVSEMLRNLGSGTPWFTKPELTEIVAGTIALTPRDQRRVSNFNLRVRLVNSSEARKAAEAAGAAPAAAQAR
;
A
#
# COMPACT_ATOMS: atom_id res chain seq x y z
N MET A 1 -40.33 64.57 -50.48
CA MET A 1 -39.52 64.34 -49.26
C MET A 1 -40.22 63.42 -48.26
N PHE A 2 -41.51 63.65 -47.93
CA PHE A 2 -42.24 62.80 -46.97
C PHE A 2 -42.37 61.31 -47.36
N GLY A 3 -42.57 60.97 -48.64
CA GLY A 3 -42.69 59.57 -49.08
C GLY A 3 -41.41 58.74 -48.89
N ALA A 4 -40.23 59.34 -49.11
CA ALA A 4 -38.94 58.67 -48.88
C ALA A 4 -38.67 58.44 -47.39
N PHE A 5 -39.11 59.37 -46.54
CA PHE A 5 -39.01 59.23 -45.08
C PHE A 5 -39.89 58.09 -44.55
N LEU A 6 -41.13 57.97 -45.05
CA LEU A 6 -42.03 56.87 -44.68
C LEU A 6 -41.52 55.50 -45.15
N LEU A 7 -40.96 55.43 -46.37
CA LEU A 7 -40.34 54.21 -46.88
C LEU A 7 -39.11 53.79 -46.06
N GLY A 8 -38.27 54.75 -45.66
CA GLY A 8 -37.12 54.49 -44.79
C GLY A 8 -37.52 53.93 -43.43
N LEU A 9 -38.57 54.49 -42.82
CA LEU A 9 -39.12 53.98 -41.55
C LEU A 9 -39.73 52.59 -41.69
N ALA A 10 -40.47 52.33 -42.78
CA ALA A 10 -41.07 51.02 -43.02
C ALA A 10 -39.99 49.93 -43.20
N LEU A 11 -38.96 50.21 -43.99
CA LEU A 11 -37.83 49.29 -44.18
C LEU A 11 -37.03 49.09 -42.89
N GLY A 12 -36.76 50.17 -42.14
CA GLY A 12 -36.07 50.09 -40.85
C GLY A 12 -36.85 49.26 -39.82
N GLY A 13 -38.18 49.43 -39.76
CA GLY A 13 -39.05 48.64 -38.87
C GLY A 13 -39.07 47.15 -39.22
N LEU A 14 -39.13 46.81 -40.51
CA LEU A 14 -39.07 45.42 -40.97
C LEU A 14 -37.74 44.74 -40.63
N ILE A 15 -36.62 45.45 -40.84
CA ILE A 15 -35.28 44.95 -40.51
C ILE A 15 -35.14 44.77 -38.99
N TYR A 16 -35.61 45.73 -38.19
CA TYR A 16 -35.60 45.64 -36.74
C TYR A 16 -36.41 44.43 -36.24
N TRP A 17 -37.60 44.21 -36.80
CA TRP A 17 -38.43 43.08 -36.42
C TRP A 17 -37.78 41.73 -36.79
N TRP A 18 -37.14 41.65 -37.95
CA TRP A 18 -36.40 40.45 -38.36
C TRP A 18 -35.21 40.15 -37.44
N TYR A 19 -34.44 41.18 -37.07
CA TYR A 19 -33.35 41.02 -36.11
C TYR A 19 -33.84 40.63 -34.72
N GLN A 20 -35.01 41.13 -34.29
CA GLN A 20 -35.56 40.70 -33.00
C GLN A 20 -35.91 39.22 -32.97
N GLY A 21 -36.51 38.68 -34.03
CA GLY A 21 -36.77 37.23 -34.10
C GLY A 21 -35.49 36.39 -34.04
N GLN A 22 -34.41 36.84 -34.69
CA GLN A 22 -33.10 36.18 -34.61
C GLN A 22 -32.48 36.25 -33.19
N ILE A 23 -32.62 37.40 -32.51
CA ILE A 23 -32.13 37.57 -31.14
C ILE A 23 -32.89 36.65 -30.19
N GLU A 24 -34.21 36.54 -30.33
CA GLU A 24 -35.04 35.64 -29.51
C GLU A 24 -34.63 34.17 -29.71
N ASP A 25 -34.41 33.70 -30.94
CA ASP A 25 -33.95 32.33 -31.21
C ASP A 25 -32.55 32.09 -30.61
N GLN A 26 -31.65 33.06 -30.75
CA GLN A 26 -30.31 32.97 -30.16
C GLN A 26 -30.35 32.96 -28.62
N GLN A 27 -31.25 33.75 -28.01
CA GLN A 27 -31.45 33.75 -26.56
C GLN A 27 -32.04 32.43 -26.08
N ALA A 28 -33.01 31.84 -26.80
CA ALA A 28 -33.58 30.54 -26.48
C ALA A 28 -32.50 29.43 -26.52
N ARG A 29 -31.64 29.43 -27.54
CA ARG A 29 -30.50 28.51 -27.63
C ARG A 29 -29.51 28.69 -26.48
N ASN A 30 -29.17 29.94 -26.15
CA ASN A 30 -28.28 30.22 -25.03
C ASN A 30 -28.87 29.75 -23.70
N GLN A 31 -30.17 29.97 -23.46
CA GLN A 31 -30.84 29.49 -22.26
C GLN A 31 -30.86 27.95 -22.20
N TYR A 32 -31.10 27.27 -23.32
CA TYR A 32 -31.03 25.82 -23.41
C TYR A 32 -29.63 25.29 -23.08
N LEU A 33 -28.59 25.86 -23.68
CA LEU A 33 -27.20 25.49 -23.40
C LEU A 33 -26.82 25.75 -21.93
N GLN A 34 -27.25 26.88 -21.36
CA GLN A 34 -27.02 27.17 -19.94
C GLN A 34 -27.74 26.18 -19.02
N ALA A 35 -28.94 25.73 -19.37
CA ALA A 35 -29.66 24.73 -18.59
C ALA A 35 -28.93 23.38 -18.60
N GLU A 36 -28.43 22.95 -19.76
CA GLU A 36 -27.69 21.70 -19.86
C GLU A 36 -26.34 21.79 -19.14
N ILE A 37 -25.63 22.93 -19.24
CA ILE A 37 -24.40 23.18 -18.45
C ILE A 37 -24.66 23.02 -16.95
N ARG A 38 -25.73 23.61 -16.41
CA ARG A 38 -26.07 23.47 -14.99
C ARG A 38 -26.36 22.03 -14.58
N LYS A 39 -27.00 21.24 -15.46
CA LYS A 39 -27.25 19.83 -15.22
C LYS A 39 -25.94 19.04 -15.18
N LEU A 40 -25.03 19.29 -16.12
CA LEU A 40 -23.71 18.68 -16.15
C LEU A 40 -22.86 19.07 -14.92
N GLU A 41 -22.91 20.33 -14.48
CA GLU A 41 -22.25 20.79 -13.24
C GLU A 41 -22.74 20.02 -12.00
N GLY A 42 -24.04 19.74 -11.91
CA GLY A 42 -24.60 18.90 -10.86
C GLY A 42 -24.02 17.48 -10.87
N GLN A 43 -23.96 16.86 -12.05
CA GLN A 43 -23.38 15.53 -12.23
C GLN A 43 -21.88 15.50 -11.87
N ILE A 44 -21.11 16.52 -12.29
CA ILE A 44 -19.68 16.63 -11.95
C ILE A 44 -19.49 16.71 -10.43
N LYS A 45 -20.34 17.48 -9.74
CA LYS A 45 -20.28 17.62 -8.28
C LYS A 45 -20.62 16.32 -7.56
N GLU A 46 -21.60 15.55 -8.06
CA GLU A 46 -21.92 14.22 -7.53
C GLU A 46 -20.73 13.26 -7.70
N ILE A 47 -20.06 13.27 -8.86
CA ILE A 47 -18.86 12.45 -9.10
C ILE A 47 -17.73 12.84 -8.15
N ALA A 48 -17.46 14.14 -7.96
CA ALA A 48 -16.42 14.60 -7.04
C ALA A 48 -16.69 14.19 -5.58
N ASN A 49 -17.97 14.22 -5.17
CA ASN A 49 -18.37 13.75 -3.85
C ASN A 49 -18.16 12.23 -3.70
N LEU A 50 -18.54 11.44 -4.72
CA LEU A 50 -18.34 9.99 -4.72
C LEU A 50 -16.86 9.61 -4.69
N GLU A 51 -16.00 10.31 -5.44
CA GLU A 51 -14.56 10.09 -5.42
C GLU A 51 -13.97 10.35 -4.02
N THR A 52 -14.41 11.42 -3.37
CA THR A 52 -14.00 11.74 -2.00
C THR A 52 -14.44 10.65 -1.01
N GLU A 53 -15.65 10.11 -1.18
CA GLU A 53 -16.15 9.02 -0.35
C GLU A 53 -15.38 7.70 -0.57
N ILE A 54 -15.02 7.39 -1.82
CA ILE A 54 -14.16 6.23 -2.14
C ILE A 54 -12.80 6.35 -1.47
N VAL A 55 -12.15 7.52 -1.52
CA VAL A 55 -10.86 7.75 -0.87
C VAL A 55 -10.97 7.55 0.64
N ALA A 56 -12.04 8.04 1.27
CA ALA A 56 -12.28 7.84 2.70
C ALA A 56 -12.55 6.36 3.06
N LEU A 57 -13.29 5.64 2.23
CA LEU A 57 -13.56 4.21 2.41
C LEU A 57 -12.30 3.35 2.22
N GLN A 58 -11.47 3.68 1.22
CA GLN A 58 -10.20 3.00 0.98
C GLN A 58 -9.20 3.20 2.12
N ALA A 59 -9.17 4.40 2.73
CA ALA A 59 -8.36 4.65 3.92
C ALA A 59 -8.81 3.78 5.11
N ARG A 60 -10.11 3.56 5.29
CA ARG A 60 -10.64 2.66 6.33
C ARG A 60 -10.37 1.20 6.02
N GLN A 61 -10.55 0.78 4.76
CA GLN A 61 -10.27 -0.58 4.34
C GLN A 61 -8.81 -0.95 4.56
N SER A 62 -7.88 -0.07 4.16
CA SER A 62 -6.44 -0.28 4.38
C SER A 62 -6.07 -0.32 5.87
N ALA A 63 -6.67 0.54 6.71
CA ALA A 63 -6.48 0.47 8.16
C ALA A 63 -6.96 -0.86 8.76
N VAL A 64 -8.10 -1.38 8.29
CA VAL A 64 -8.66 -2.66 8.74
C VAL A 64 -7.84 -3.85 8.21
N GLU A 65 -7.40 -3.82 6.95
CA GLU A 65 -6.58 -4.87 6.35
C GLU A 65 -5.19 -4.93 7.02
N ASN A 66 -4.57 -3.79 7.31
CA ASN A 66 -3.31 -3.74 8.06
C ASN A 66 -3.50 -4.33 9.47
N LEU A 67 -4.58 -3.97 10.17
CA LEU A 67 -4.87 -4.52 11.50
C LEU A 67 -5.15 -6.04 11.48
N GLN A 68 -5.78 -6.54 10.43
CA GLN A 68 -6.01 -7.97 10.26
C GLN A 68 -4.75 -8.73 9.85
N ALA A 69 -3.89 -8.16 9.00
CA ALA A 69 -2.60 -8.73 8.66
C ALA A 69 -1.69 -8.81 9.90
N ASP A 70 -1.71 -7.80 10.76
CA ASP A 70 -0.95 -7.77 12.01
C ASP A 70 -1.36 -8.86 13.01
N ARG A 71 -2.60 -9.38 12.96
CA ARG A 71 -3.07 -10.41 13.90
C ARG A 71 -2.41 -11.77 13.72
N ASN A 72 -2.21 -12.21 12.48
CA ASN A 72 -1.83 -13.60 12.19
C ASN A 72 -0.37 -13.74 11.71
N LEU A 73 0.26 -12.63 11.32
CA LEU A 73 1.63 -12.59 10.81
C LEU A 73 2.69 -12.99 11.87
N PRO A 74 2.60 -12.56 13.15
CA PRO A 74 3.58 -12.98 14.17
C PRO A 74 3.58 -14.48 14.45
N VAL A 75 2.42 -15.14 14.39
CA VAL A 75 2.29 -16.59 14.65
C VAL A 75 2.95 -17.39 13.52
N TYR A 76 2.72 -16.99 12.27
CA TYR A 76 3.32 -17.65 11.12
C TYR A 76 4.85 -17.48 11.12
N LEU A 77 5.33 -16.25 11.40
CA LEU A 77 6.77 -15.97 11.54
C LEU A 77 7.41 -16.79 12.65
N LEU A 78 6.76 -16.92 13.81
CA LEU A 78 7.26 -17.74 14.91
C LEU A 78 7.33 -19.21 14.50
N SER A 79 6.30 -19.72 13.82
CA SER A 79 6.29 -21.11 13.35
C SER A 79 7.40 -21.42 12.37
N GLU A 80 7.77 -20.45 11.52
CA GLU A 80 8.84 -20.62 10.55
C GLU A 80 10.21 -20.45 11.19
N LEU A 81 10.35 -19.52 12.13
CA LEU A 81 11.57 -19.32 12.91
C LEU A 81 11.93 -20.57 13.72
N VAL A 82 10.94 -21.26 14.30
CA VAL A 82 11.14 -22.53 15.03
C VAL A 82 11.73 -23.62 14.14
N LYS A 83 11.38 -23.68 12.85
CA LYS A 83 11.92 -24.68 11.92
C LYS A 83 13.38 -24.44 11.54
N GLN A 84 13.85 -23.20 11.64
CA GLN A 84 15.19 -22.79 11.21
C GLN A 84 16.20 -22.74 12.35
N LEU A 85 15.76 -22.95 13.60
CA LEU A 85 16.61 -23.02 14.78
C LEU A 85 17.39 -24.35 14.82
N PRO A 86 18.74 -24.32 14.83
CA PRO A 86 19.54 -25.52 14.98
C PRO A 86 19.48 -26.06 16.42
N GLU A 87 19.78 -27.35 16.59
CA GLU A 87 19.80 -27.99 17.91
C GLU A 87 20.85 -27.33 18.84
N GLY A 88 20.46 -27.09 20.10
CA GLY A 88 21.34 -26.48 21.11
C GLY A 88 21.33 -24.95 21.15
N VAL A 89 20.40 -24.31 20.45
CA VAL A 89 20.11 -22.86 20.54
C VAL A 89 18.75 -22.65 21.22
N TYR A 90 18.72 -21.80 22.24
CA TYR A 90 17.51 -21.45 22.97
C TYR A 90 17.27 -19.95 22.88
N LEU A 91 16.06 -19.55 22.47
CA LEU A 91 15.65 -18.15 22.52
C LEU A 91 15.04 -17.83 23.87
N THR A 92 15.47 -16.71 24.45
CA THR A 92 14.95 -16.17 25.70
C THR A 92 13.94 -15.07 25.43
N SER A 93 14.15 -14.26 24.38
CA SER A 93 13.26 -13.17 24.02
C SER A 93 13.22 -12.96 22.52
N LEU A 94 12.01 -12.74 21.99
CA LEU A 94 11.75 -12.29 20.63
C LEU A 94 10.94 -11.01 20.71
N LYS A 95 11.47 -9.91 20.17
CA LYS A 95 10.76 -8.63 20.09
C LYS A 95 10.67 -8.19 18.64
N GLN A 96 9.44 -8.00 18.14
CA GLN A 96 9.19 -7.42 16.84
C GLN A 96 8.85 -5.93 16.98
N ASP A 97 9.49 -5.09 16.17
CA ASP A 97 9.23 -3.66 16.06
C ASP A 97 9.09 -3.33 14.57
N GLY A 98 7.83 -3.25 14.11
CA GLY A 98 7.48 -3.08 12.70
C GLY A 98 8.11 -4.16 11.81
N GLN A 99 9.11 -3.76 11.02
CA GLN A 99 9.83 -4.59 10.04
C GLN A 99 11.13 -5.21 10.59
N TYR A 100 11.45 -5.03 11.87
CA TYR A 100 12.65 -5.59 12.49
C TYR A 100 12.27 -6.53 13.64
N ALA A 101 12.92 -7.69 13.72
CA ALA A 101 12.84 -8.57 14.87
C ALA A 101 14.20 -8.63 15.54
N THR A 102 14.18 -8.49 16.86
CA THR A 102 15.34 -8.68 17.74
C THR A 102 15.16 -10.01 18.46
N LEU A 103 16.10 -10.92 18.24
CA LEU A 103 16.16 -12.24 18.84
C LEU A 103 17.29 -12.25 19.88
N VAL A 104 16.96 -12.62 21.11
CA VAL A 104 17.92 -12.78 22.19
C VAL A 104 17.86 -14.22 22.67
N GLY A 105 19.02 -14.86 22.77
CA GLY A 105 19.09 -16.25 23.18
C GLY A 105 20.46 -16.69 23.65
N VAL A 106 20.54 -17.97 23.98
CA VAL A 106 21.75 -18.66 24.42
C VAL A 106 22.00 -19.84 23.48
N ALA A 107 23.23 -19.95 22.99
CA ALA A 107 23.69 -21.05 22.16
C ALA A 107 24.73 -21.86 22.92
N GLN A 108 24.72 -23.18 22.73
CA GLN A 108 25.69 -24.07 23.35
C GLN A 108 27.13 -23.81 22.89
N SER A 109 27.32 -23.28 21.67
CA SER A 109 28.64 -22.93 21.14
C SER A 109 28.55 -21.84 20.07
N ASN A 110 29.69 -21.21 19.74
CA ASN A 110 29.78 -20.17 18.71
C ASN A 110 29.54 -20.72 17.30
N GLU A 111 29.86 -22.00 17.07
CA GLU A 111 29.57 -22.69 15.81
C GLU A 111 28.05 -22.72 15.55
N ARG A 112 27.24 -22.96 16.59
CA ARG A 112 25.77 -22.97 16.49
C ARG A 112 25.18 -21.60 16.20
N VAL A 113 25.77 -20.53 16.74
CA VAL A 113 25.36 -19.16 16.39
C VAL A 113 25.62 -18.87 14.91
N SER A 114 26.76 -19.33 14.39
CA SER A 114 27.14 -19.13 12.99
C SER A 114 26.31 -19.97 12.01
N GLU A 115 25.90 -21.17 12.43
CA GLU A 115 24.95 -22.03 11.72
C GLU A 115 23.55 -21.39 11.69
N MET A 116 23.07 -20.84 12.81
CA MET A 116 21.81 -20.10 12.88
C MET A 116 21.80 -18.88 11.94
N LEU A 117 22.88 -18.07 11.93
CA LEU A 117 23.01 -16.94 11.00
C LEU A 117 22.90 -17.36 9.53
N ARG A 118 23.47 -18.53 9.20
CA ARG A 118 23.42 -19.10 7.85
C ARG A 118 22.00 -19.58 7.52
N ASN A 119 21.37 -20.33 8.42
CA ASN A 119 20.00 -20.82 8.25
C ASN A 119 18.99 -19.67 8.12
N LEU A 120 19.12 -18.61 8.92
CA LEU A 120 18.25 -17.43 8.83
C LEU A 120 18.54 -16.57 7.58
N GLY A 121 19.76 -16.64 7.03
CA GLY A 121 20.15 -15.91 5.82
C GLY A 121 19.77 -16.60 4.51
N SER A 122 19.72 -17.94 4.47
CA SER A 122 19.45 -18.71 3.24
C SER A 122 18.19 -19.58 3.29
N GLY A 123 17.68 -19.92 4.48
CA GLY A 123 16.62 -20.89 4.66
C GLY A 123 15.21 -20.33 4.53
N THR A 124 15.03 -19.01 4.36
CA THR A 124 13.70 -18.41 4.50
C THR A 124 13.51 -17.14 3.66
N PRO A 125 12.48 -17.05 2.81
CA PRO A 125 12.14 -15.84 2.05
C PRO A 125 11.68 -14.65 2.91
N TRP A 126 11.28 -14.90 4.16
CA TRP A 126 10.68 -13.92 5.06
C TRP A 126 11.70 -13.14 5.91
N PHE A 127 12.96 -13.57 5.97
CA PHE A 127 14.03 -12.90 6.70
C PHE A 127 15.13 -12.44 5.73
N THR A 128 15.58 -11.20 5.84
CA THR A 128 16.65 -10.67 5.00
C THR A 128 17.65 -9.90 5.86
N LYS A 129 18.95 -10.12 5.63
CA LYS A 129 20.07 -9.50 6.38
C LYS A 129 20.00 -9.76 7.89
N PRO A 130 20.37 -10.96 8.35
CA PRO A 130 20.64 -11.17 9.77
C PRO A 130 21.90 -10.40 10.18
N GLU A 131 21.74 -9.37 10.99
CA GLU A 131 22.83 -8.57 11.55
C GLU A 131 23.04 -8.96 13.02
N LEU A 132 24.17 -9.62 13.26
CA LEU A 132 24.61 -9.97 14.60
C LEU A 132 25.02 -8.69 15.33
N THR A 133 24.27 -8.34 16.37
CA THR A 133 24.54 -7.11 17.12
C THR A 133 25.56 -7.35 18.24
N GLU A 134 25.47 -8.49 18.93
CA GLU A 134 26.35 -8.78 20.08
C GLU A 134 26.48 -10.30 20.32
N ILE A 135 27.69 -10.77 20.63
CA ILE A 135 27.94 -12.11 21.21
C ILE A 135 28.72 -11.90 22.50
N VAL A 136 28.15 -12.39 23.61
CA VAL A 136 28.79 -12.37 24.93
C VAL A 136 28.97 -13.81 25.39
N ALA A 137 30.21 -14.18 25.76
CA ALA A 137 30.45 -15.47 26.39
C ALA A 137 29.77 -15.50 27.77
N GLY A 138 28.83 -16.43 27.95
CA GLY A 138 28.09 -16.65 29.18
C GLY A 138 28.41 -18.00 29.79
N THR A 139 27.94 -18.21 31.01
CA THR A 139 28.02 -19.51 31.68
C THR A 139 26.64 -19.83 32.25
N ILE A 140 26.04 -20.93 31.82
CA ILE A 140 24.78 -21.41 32.39
C ILE A 140 25.12 -22.48 33.43
N ALA A 141 24.72 -22.24 34.68
CA ALA A 141 24.75 -23.24 35.73
C ALA A 141 23.55 -24.17 35.58
N LEU A 142 23.75 -25.37 35.04
CA LEU A 142 22.70 -26.40 34.96
C LEU A 142 22.45 -27.06 36.33
N THR A 143 23.47 -27.03 37.19
CA THR A 143 23.45 -27.40 38.61
C THR A 143 24.50 -26.58 39.36
N PRO A 144 24.43 -26.44 40.70
CA PRO A 144 25.42 -25.69 41.48
C PRO A 144 26.89 -26.15 41.32
N ARG A 145 27.11 -27.32 40.70
CA ARG A 145 28.43 -27.91 40.45
C ARG A 145 28.83 -27.99 38.98
N ASP A 146 27.90 -27.77 38.02
CA ASP A 146 28.19 -27.84 36.59
C ASP A 146 27.80 -26.54 35.88
N GLN A 147 28.84 -25.75 35.57
CA GLN A 147 28.76 -24.56 34.77
C GLN A 147 29.16 -24.89 33.33
N ARG A 148 28.20 -24.88 32.40
CA ARG A 148 28.50 -25.02 30.96
C ARG A 148 28.72 -23.64 30.35
N ARG A 149 29.82 -23.51 29.60
CA ARG A 149 30.08 -22.34 28.77
C ARG A 149 29.01 -22.29 27.68
N VAL A 150 28.34 -21.16 27.58
CA VAL A 150 27.33 -20.88 26.56
C VAL A 150 27.66 -19.54 25.92
N SER A 151 27.07 -19.27 24.77
CA SER A 151 27.26 -18.01 24.07
C SER A 151 25.92 -17.31 24.03
N ASN A 152 25.80 -16.20 24.76
CA ASN A 152 24.62 -15.35 24.69
C ASN A 152 24.75 -14.53 23.41
N PHE A 153 23.68 -14.46 22.61
CA PHE A 153 23.68 -13.72 21.37
C PHE A 153 22.48 -12.78 21.31
N ASN A 154 22.70 -11.64 20.66
CA ASN A 154 21.68 -10.69 20.27
C ASN A 154 21.74 -10.50 18.75
N LEU A 155 20.66 -10.88 18.09
CA LEU A 155 20.54 -10.85 16.64
C LEU A 155 19.40 -9.91 16.24
N ARG A 156 19.65 -9.07 15.24
CA ARG A 156 18.62 -8.29 14.57
C ARG A 156 18.41 -8.83 13.17
N VAL A 157 17.16 -9.10 12.80
CA VAL A 157 16.78 -9.51 11.45
C VAL A 157 15.75 -8.55 10.89
N ARG A 158 15.83 -8.25 9.59
CA ARG A 158 14.78 -7.52 8.89
C ARG A 158 13.75 -8.52 8.36
N LEU A 159 12.48 -8.28 8.68
CA LEU A 159 11.35 -9.03 8.14
C LEU A 159 10.97 -8.42 6.80
N VAL A 160 10.68 -9.28 5.83
CA VAL A 160 10.07 -8.86 4.57
C VAL A 160 8.56 -8.81 4.79
N ASN A 161 7.97 -7.63 4.59
CA ASN A 161 6.54 -7.44 4.73
C ASN A 161 5.81 -8.38 3.77
N SER A 162 4.69 -8.97 4.22
CA SER A 162 3.85 -9.81 3.37
C SER A 162 3.38 -9.10 2.09
N SER A 163 3.36 -7.76 2.06
CA SER A 163 3.07 -6.95 0.87
C SER A 163 4.16 -7.00 -0.20
N GLU A 164 5.45 -7.03 0.20
CA GLU A 164 6.57 -7.23 -0.72
C GLU A 164 6.70 -8.69 -1.13
N ALA A 165 6.45 -9.63 -0.21
CA ALA A 165 6.43 -11.07 -0.51
C ALA A 165 5.27 -11.46 -1.45
N ARG A 166 4.06 -10.88 -1.29
CA ARG A 166 2.95 -11.02 -2.25
C ARG A 166 3.28 -10.36 -3.58
N LYS A 167 3.82 -9.12 -3.60
CA LYS A 167 4.25 -8.47 -4.85
C LYS A 167 5.32 -9.28 -5.60
N ALA A 168 6.27 -9.87 -4.88
CA ALA A 168 7.30 -10.73 -5.46
C ALA A 168 6.72 -12.05 -5.99
N ALA A 169 5.75 -12.64 -5.28
CA ALA A 169 5.03 -13.83 -5.74
C ALA A 169 4.12 -13.54 -6.96
N GLU A 170 3.49 -12.36 -7.02
CA GLU A 170 2.71 -11.90 -8.18
C GLU A 170 3.60 -11.64 -9.40
N ALA A 171 4.77 -11.00 -9.20
CA ALA A 171 5.76 -10.79 -10.24
C ALA A 171 6.36 -12.10 -10.78
N ALA A 172 6.55 -13.11 -9.91
CA ALA A 172 7.00 -14.43 -10.30
C ALA A 172 5.89 -15.27 -10.98
N GLY A 173 4.62 -15.06 -10.60
CA GLY A 173 3.46 -15.73 -11.18
C GLY A 173 3.02 -15.16 -12.55
N ALA A 174 3.39 -13.91 -12.88
CA ALA A 174 3.09 -13.29 -14.17
C ALA A 174 4.01 -13.75 -15.32
N ALA A 175 5.04 -14.55 -15.03
CA ALA A 175 6.08 -14.91 -16.00
C ALA A 175 5.76 -16.05 -17.01
N PRO A 176 4.74 -16.93 -16.90
CA PRO A 176 4.56 -17.97 -17.92
C PRO A 176 3.58 -17.59 -19.06
N ALA A 177 2.81 -16.49 -18.97
CA ALA A 177 1.78 -16.17 -19.97
C ALA A 177 2.27 -15.40 -21.21
N ALA A 178 3.47 -14.79 -21.17
CA ALA A 178 3.97 -13.96 -22.27
C ALA A 178 4.86 -14.70 -23.30
N ALA A 179 5.13 -16.00 -23.11
CA ALA A 179 6.06 -16.77 -23.95
C ALA A 179 5.38 -17.72 -24.97
N GLN A 180 4.06 -17.75 -25.09
CA GLN A 180 3.34 -18.63 -26.04
C GLN A 180 2.66 -17.91 -27.21
N ALA A 181 2.99 -16.64 -27.46
CA ALA A 181 2.47 -15.91 -28.62
C ALA A 181 3.59 -15.17 -29.36
N ARG A 182 4.53 -15.92 -29.97
CA ARG A 182 5.28 -15.51 -31.16
C ARG A 182 5.63 -16.73 -32.00
#